data_AF-A0AB74B278-F1
#
_entry.id   AF-A0AB74B278-F1
#
_cell.length_a   1.000
_cell.length_b   1.000
_cell.length_c   1.000
_cell.angle_alpha   90.00
_cell.angle_beta   90.00
_cell.angle_gamma   90.00
#
_symmetry.space_group_name_H-M   'P 1'
#
loop_
_entity.id
_entity.type
_entity.pdbx_description
1 polymer ?
#
loop_
_entity_poly.entity_id
_entity_poly.type
_entity_poly.pdbx_seq_one_letter_code
_entity_poly.pdbx_strand_id
1 'polypeptide(L)'
;MKKLAYSLKASATVYDAGPELYYLSYSRQKHGDEAVLNQLRQDFGKREELSPADASIRAGQFLKDIDRLAAREFHFEAMRDTLDQQADKQKDLDREASSSHTTGLA
;
A
#
# COMPACT_ATOMS: atom_id res chain seq x y z
N MET A 1 13.94 5.49 19.88
CA MET A 1 14.70 5.45 18.60
C MET A 1 14.02 4.65 17.49
N LYS A 2 13.45 3.47 17.72
CA LYS A 2 12.78 2.66 16.66
C LYS A 2 11.65 3.40 15.91
N LYS A 3 10.75 4.10 16.62
CA LYS A 3 9.63 4.85 16.03
C LYS A 3 10.07 5.92 15.02
N LEU A 4 11.16 6.63 15.31
CA LEU A 4 11.73 7.66 14.43
C LEU A 4 12.35 7.03 13.16
N ALA A 5 13.00 5.88 13.29
CA ALA A 5 13.55 5.14 12.16
C ALA A 5 12.44 4.61 11.22
N TYR A 6 11.31 4.16 11.77
CA TYR A 6 10.16 3.75 10.96
C TYR A 6 9.52 4.90 10.20
N SER A 7 9.33 6.07 10.83
CA SER A 7 8.80 7.25 10.14
C SER A 7 9.72 7.74 9.03
N LEU A 8 11.04 7.71 9.24
CA LEU A 8 12.03 8.07 8.22
C LEU A 8 11.99 7.13 7.02
N LYS A 9 11.83 5.83 7.25
CA LYS A 9 11.71 4.84 6.17
C LYS A 9 10.41 5.02 5.38
N ALA A 10 9.29 5.26 6.07
CA ALA A 10 8.00 5.52 5.42
C ALA A 10 8.03 6.80 4.57
N SER A 11 8.62 7.89 5.08
CA SER A 11 8.76 9.13 4.31
C SER A 11 9.67 8.98 3.08
N ALA A 12 10.73 8.17 3.18
CA ALA A 12 11.59 7.86 2.05
C ALA A 12 10.82 7.14 0.93
N THR A 13 9.99 6.14 1.27
CA THR A 13 9.14 5.45 0.28
C THR A 13 8.19 6.40 -0.46
N VAL A 14 7.59 7.37 0.25
CA VAL A 14 6.72 8.37 -0.38
C VAL A 14 7.52 9.28 -1.31
N TYR A 15 8.70 9.72 -0.87
CA TYR A 15 9.59 10.54 -1.69
C TYR A 15 10.03 9.82 -2.96
N ASP A 16 10.45 8.56 -2.85
CA ASP A 16 10.91 7.75 -3.98
C ASP A 16 9.78 7.43 -4.97
N ALA A 17 8.54 7.25 -4.49
CA ALA A 17 7.38 6.98 -5.35
C ALA A 17 6.81 8.24 -6.04
N GLY A 18 7.04 9.42 -5.48
CA GLY A 18 6.49 10.69 -5.96
C GLY A 18 6.78 10.97 -7.45
N PRO A 19 8.03 10.84 -7.94
CA PRO A 19 8.37 11.04 -9.34
C PRO A 19 7.58 10.15 -10.32
N GLU A 20 7.35 8.88 -10.00
CA GLU A 20 6.59 7.96 -10.85
C GLU A 20 5.13 8.40 -10.97
N LEU A 21 4.50 8.80 -9.87
CA LEU A 21 3.13 9.33 -9.87
C LEU A 21 3.03 10.63 -10.69
N TYR A 22 4.05 11.48 -10.59
CA TYR A 22 4.14 12.69 -11.41
C TYR A 22 4.21 12.36 -12.90
N TYR A 23 5.11 11.47 -13.32
CA TYR A 23 5.26 11.12 -14.74
C TYR A 23 4.04 10.42 -15.31
N LEU A 24 3.36 9.57 -14.53
CA LEU A 24 2.09 8.97 -14.92
C LEU A 24 1.04 10.05 -15.17
N SER A 25 0.87 10.98 -14.23
CA SER A 25 -0.10 12.08 -14.34
C SER A 25 0.20 12.98 -15.54
N TYR A 26 1.47 13.34 -15.72
CA TYR A 26 1.92 14.13 -16.87
C TYR A 26 1.66 13.40 -18.19
N SER A 27 1.93 12.10 -18.26
CA SER A 27 1.71 11.29 -19.47
C SER A 27 0.23 11.20 -19.82
N ARG A 28 -0.64 11.00 -18.82
CA ARG A 28 -2.11 11.03 -19.02
C ARG A 28 -2.59 12.36 -19.56
N GLN A 29 -2.10 13.48 -19.00
CA GLN A 29 -2.46 14.81 -19.49
C GLN A 29 -1.95 15.08 -20.91
N LYS A 30 -0.73 14.64 -21.23
CA LYS A 30 -0.08 14.91 -22.52
C LYS A 30 -0.57 14.01 -23.65
N HIS A 31 -0.84 12.74 -23.36
CA HIS A 31 -1.09 11.70 -24.36
C HIS A 31 -2.50 11.11 -24.29
N GLY A 32 -3.26 11.42 -23.24
CA GLY A 32 -4.59 10.87 -23.01
C GLY A 32 -4.56 9.48 -22.33
N ASP A 33 -5.66 9.15 -21.66
CA ASP A 33 -5.78 7.92 -20.87
C ASP A 33 -5.74 6.65 -21.73
N GLU A 34 -6.27 6.68 -22.95
CA GLU A 34 -6.27 5.52 -23.84
C GLU A 34 -4.85 5.11 -24.27
N ALA A 35 -3.98 6.08 -24.56
CA ALA A 35 -2.59 5.82 -24.91
C ALA A 35 -1.83 5.20 -23.73
N VAL A 36 -2.03 5.74 -22.52
CA VAL A 36 -1.43 5.23 -21.29
C VAL A 36 -1.95 3.82 -20.97
N LEU A 37 -3.26 3.57 -21.08
CA LEU A 37 -3.86 2.24 -20.90
C LEU A 37 -3.29 1.21 -21.87
N ASN A 38 -3.16 1.57 -23.15
CA ASN A 38 -2.59 0.70 -24.17
C ASN A 38 -1.14 0.33 -23.87
N GLN A 39 -0.34 1.29 -23.39
CA GLN A 39 1.04 1.04 -22.98
C GLN A 39 1.09 0.12 -21.75
N LEU A 40 0.32 0.41 -20.71
CA LEU A 40 0.24 -0.41 -19.49
C LEU A 40 -0.18 -1.85 -19.79
N ARG A 41 -1.15 -2.04 -20.69
CA ARG A 41 -1.57 -3.38 -21.13
C ARG A 41 -0.40 -4.16 -21.75
N GLN A 42 0.40 -3.52 -22.60
CA GLN A 42 1.55 -4.19 -23.21
C GLN A 42 2.61 -4.54 -22.15
N ASP A 43 2.86 -3.64 -21.21
CA ASP A 43 3.85 -3.84 -20.16
C ASP A 43 3.43 -4.95 -19.19
N PHE A 44 2.18 -4.95 -18.73
CA PHE A 44 1.65 -6.02 -17.86
C PHE A 44 1.59 -7.37 -18.60
N GLY A 45 1.14 -7.39 -19.87
CA GLY A 45 1.15 -8.61 -20.67
C GLY A 45 2.53 -9.25 -20.78
N LYS A 46 3.59 -8.44 -20.93
CA LYS A 46 4.97 -8.92 -21.02
C LYS A 46 5.57 -9.30 -19.67
N ARG A 47 5.37 -8.47 -18.64
CA ARG A 47 6.04 -8.63 -17.34
C ARG A 47 5.37 -9.66 -16.42
N GLU A 48 4.05 -9.72 -16.49
CA GLU A 48 3.22 -10.60 -15.66
C GLU A 48 2.74 -11.83 -16.46
N GLU A 49 3.21 -12.01 -17.71
CA GLU A 49 2.84 -13.10 -18.63
C GLU A 49 1.31 -13.26 -18.82
N LEU A 50 0.60 -12.15 -18.79
CA LEU A 50 -0.86 -12.12 -18.86
C LEU A 50 -1.38 -12.25 -20.30
N SER A 51 -2.55 -12.87 -20.44
CA SER A 51 -3.30 -12.81 -21.69
C SER A 51 -3.66 -11.37 -22.05
N PRO A 52 -3.93 -11.04 -23.33
CA PRO A 52 -4.33 -9.68 -23.71
C PRO A 52 -5.57 -9.17 -22.96
N ALA A 53 -6.51 -10.05 -22.64
CA ALA A 53 -7.71 -9.72 -21.88
C ALA A 53 -7.37 -9.39 -20.42
N ASP A 54 -6.61 -10.26 -19.75
CA ASP A 54 -6.21 -10.07 -18.35
C ASP A 54 -5.31 -8.84 -18.18
N ALA A 55 -4.38 -8.61 -19.12
CA ALA A 55 -3.54 -7.43 -19.13
C ALA A 55 -4.36 -6.14 -19.28
N SER A 56 -5.47 -6.17 -20.03
CA SER A 56 -6.39 -5.03 -20.16
C SER A 56 -7.11 -4.75 -18.86
N ILE A 57 -7.62 -5.80 -18.19
CA ILE A 57 -8.27 -5.69 -16.88
C ILE A 57 -7.28 -5.14 -15.85
N ARG A 58 -6.06 -5.70 -15.81
CA ARG A 58 -4.97 -5.29 -14.93
C ARG A 58 -4.58 -3.83 -15.10
N ALA A 59 -4.46 -3.36 -16.35
CA ALA A 59 -4.16 -1.96 -16.66
C ALA A 59 -5.26 -1.00 -16.20
N GLY A 60 -6.53 -1.34 -16.45
CA GLY A 60 -7.67 -0.56 -15.99
C GLY A 60 -7.77 -0.50 -14.46
N GLN A 61 -7.58 -1.64 -13.79
CA GLN A 61 -7.55 -1.70 -12.33
C GLN A 61 -6.40 -0.85 -11.76
N PHE A 62 -5.20 -0.95 -12.34
CA PHE A 62 -4.06 -0.16 -11.91
C PHE A 62 -4.36 1.35 -11.92
N LEU A 63 -4.84 1.90 -13.04
CA LEU A 63 -5.15 3.34 -13.11
C LEU A 63 -6.26 3.73 -12.14
N LYS A 64 -7.31 2.91 -12.01
CA LYS A 64 -8.38 3.14 -11.05
C LYS A 64 -7.84 3.16 -9.62
N ASP A 65 -6.95 2.25 -9.26
CA ASP A 65 -6.36 2.23 -7.93
C ASP A 65 -5.47 3.44 -7.67
N ILE A 66 -4.72 3.93 -8.66
CA ILE A 66 -3.99 5.20 -8.55
C ILE A 66 -4.94 6.39 -8.34
N ASP A 67 -6.05 6.45 -9.08
CA ASP A 67 -7.04 7.52 -8.93
C ASP A 67 -7.66 7.51 -7.52
N ARG A 68 -8.01 6.32 -7.01
CA ARG A 68 -8.52 6.13 -5.65
C ARG A 68 -7.49 6.48 -4.58
N LEU A 69 -6.21 6.22 -4.85
CA LEU A 69 -5.10 6.59 -3.97
C LEU A 69 -4.98 8.12 -3.88
N ALA A 70 -5.02 8.81 -5.01
CA ALA A 70 -4.97 10.26 -5.07
C ALA A 70 -6.19 10.91 -4.39
N ALA A 71 -7.37 10.30 -4.53
CA ALA A 71 -8.61 10.71 -3.87
C ALA A 71 -8.67 10.35 -2.37
N ARG A 72 -7.64 9.69 -1.81
CA ARG A 72 -7.55 9.25 -0.41
C ARG A 72 -8.65 8.25 0.01
N GLU A 73 -9.16 7.45 -0.92
CA GLU A 73 -10.28 6.53 -0.68
C GLU A 73 -9.90 5.22 0.03
N PHE A 74 -8.60 4.90 0.14
CA PHE A 74 -8.17 3.68 0.82
C PHE A 74 -8.19 3.76 2.34
N HIS A 75 -8.31 4.97 2.92
CA HIS A 75 -8.35 5.19 4.36
C HIS A 75 -7.23 4.50 5.16
N PHE A 76 -5.99 4.46 4.62
CA PHE A 76 -4.86 3.78 5.26
C PHE A 76 -4.50 4.31 6.64
N GLU A 77 -4.85 5.56 6.96
CA GLU A 77 -4.71 6.10 8.31
C GLU A 77 -5.57 5.36 9.33
N ALA A 78 -6.86 5.15 9.04
CA ALA A 78 -7.76 4.39 9.90
C ALA A 78 -7.30 2.92 10.02
N MET A 79 -6.76 2.35 8.93
CA MET A 79 -6.15 1.02 8.96
C MET A 79 -4.96 0.96 9.90
N ARG A 80 -4.04 1.93 9.84
CA ARG A 80 -2.89 2.04 10.76
C ARG A 80 -3.37 2.07 12.21
N ASP A 81 -4.32 2.93 12.53
CA ASP A 81 -4.80 3.11 13.90
C ASP A 81 -5.48 1.84 14.43
N THR A 82 -6.21 1.13 13.57
CA THR A 82 -6.82 -0.17 13.90
C THR A 82 -5.76 -1.22 14.23
N LEU A 83 -4.70 -1.31 13.43
CA LEU A 83 -3.61 -2.28 13.63
C LEU A 83 -2.82 -1.96 14.90
N ASP A 84 -2.56 -0.69 15.20
CA ASP A 84 -1.88 -0.27 16.42
C ASP A 84 -2.68 -0.65 17.68
N GLN A 85 -4.00 -0.44 17.66
CA GLN A 85 -4.89 -0.84 18.76
C GLN A 85 -4.92 -2.36 18.97
N GLN A 86 -4.91 -3.14 17.89
CA GLN A 86 -4.86 -4.61 17.98
C GLN A 86 -3.54 -5.08 18.58
N ALA A 87 -2.42 -4.48 18.17
CA ALA A 87 -1.10 -4.82 18.69
C ALA A 87 -0.96 -4.52 20.19
N ASP A 88 -1.56 -3.43 20.68
CA ASP A 88 -1.51 -3.09 22.10
C ASP A 88 -2.39 -4.00 22.96
N LYS A 89 -3.61 -4.33 22.49
CA LYS A 89 -4.47 -5.33 23.15
C LYS A 89 -3.79 -6.70 23.27
N GLN A 90 -3.08 -7.13 22.22
CA GLN A 90 -2.37 -8.42 22.24
C GLN A 90 -1.27 -8.43 23.32
N LYS A 91 -0.51 -7.35 23.46
CA LYS A 91 0.54 -7.24 24.49
C LYS A 91 -0.03 -7.30 25.91
N ASP A 92 -1.21 -6.71 26.12
CA ASP A 92 -1.85 -6.72 27.43
C ASP A 92 -2.32 -8.14 27.80
N LEU A 93 -2.93 -8.85 26.85
CA LEU A 93 -3.29 -10.27 27.03
C LEU A 93 -2.06 -11.16 27.30
N ASP A 94 -0.96 -10.95 26.57
CA ASP A 94 0.28 -11.71 26.75
C ASP A 94 0.92 -11.44 28.14
N ARG A 95 0.79 -10.21 28.67
CA ARG A 95 1.23 -9.85 30.02
C ARG A 95 0.36 -10.50 31.10
N GLU A 96 -0.95 -10.52 30.93
CA GLU A 96 -1.88 -11.18 31.87
C GLU A 96 -1.66 -12.70 31.91
N ALA A 97 -1.45 -13.32 30.74
CA ALA A 97 -1.11 -14.74 30.64
C ALA A 97 0.24 -15.07 31.29
N SER A 98 1.25 -14.20 31.13
CA SER A 98 2.57 -14.37 31.74
C SER A 98 2.56 -14.15 33.27
N SER A 99 1.69 -13.26 33.77
CA SER A 99 1.52 -13.00 35.21
C SER A 99 0.78 -14.14 35.94
N SER A 100 -0.05 -14.90 35.23
CA SER A 100 -0.86 -15.98 35.80
C SER A 100 -0.06 -17.26 36.08
N HIS A 101 1.16 -17.37 35.53
CA HIS A 101 2.03 -18.55 35.65
C HIS A 101 3.05 -18.47 36.80
N THR A 102 3.27 -17.28 37.40
CA THR A 102 4.27 -17.08 38.46
C THR A 102 3.72 -17.15 39.89
N THR A 103 2.41 -17.16 40.09
CA THR A 103 1.76 -17.23 41.42
C THR A 103 1.38 -18.63 41.91
N GLY A 104 1.79 -19.69 41.20
CA GLY A 104 1.38 -21.09 41.46
C GLY A 104 2.42 -22.01 42.12
N LEU A 105 3.44 -21.47 42.80
CA LEU A 105 4.44 -22.24 43.55
C LEU A 105 4.73 -21.51 44.87
N ALA A 106 3.91 -21.76 45.88
CA ALA A 106 4.20 -21.49 47.28
C ALA A 106 3.74 -22.69 48.11
#